data_AF-A0A2E6C4P9-F1
#
_entry.id   AF-A0A2E6C4P9-F1
#
_cell.length_a   1.000
_cell.length_b   1.000
_cell.length_c   1.000
_cell.angle_alpha   90.00
_cell.angle_beta   90.00
_cell.angle_gamma   90.00
#
_symmetry.space_group_name_H-M   'P 1'
#
loop_
_entity.id
_entity.type
_entity.pdbx_description
1 polymer ?
#
loop_
_entity_poly.entity_id
_entity_poly.type
_entity_poly.pdbx_seq_one_letter_code
_entity_poly.pdbx_strand_id
1 'polypeptide(L)'
;MEVLILNSELDKRLINIKQELHKSEESFIIIANYLKCLGRDLFLLNKSLEDDCSTLSRSMADSWLCQIDRQLDCNYNLISIVNKLISISLQKESFAEMGKFVDKLAEVDASILDGNVSRSANRPVDGLMPCVLPDDVKKSVTQIELNSMTSPNNWQGWNLRITSHINTVNEFVKLFPASHSFASLPCSLSVTLTQINRVIKEQSKLENLLQILTTVQQENDYSSVFGMDVVIIRQQLRPVPILVGEDE
;
A
#
# COMPACT_ATOMS: atom_id res chain seq x y z
N MET A 1 -48.69 -6.96 -9.34
CA MET A 1 -48.12 -6.81 -7.98
C MET A 1 -46.69 -7.35 -7.95
N GLU A 2 -46.41 -8.53 -8.53
CA GLU A 2 -45.05 -9.10 -8.65
C GLU A 2 -44.04 -8.22 -9.41
N VAL A 3 -44.42 -7.55 -10.51
CA VAL A 3 -43.52 -6.66 -11.27
C VAL A 3 -43.03 -5.45 -10.46
N LEU A 4 -43.88 -4.91 -9.57
CA LEU A 4 -43.52 -3.80 -8.68
C LEU A 4 -42.57 -4.26 -7.55
N ILE A 5 -42.74 -5.49 -7.08
CA ILE A 5 -41.86 -6.09 -6.06
C ILE A 5 -40.48 -6.39 -6.66
N LEU A 6 -40.44 -6.92 -7.89
CA LEU A 6 -39.20 -7.23 -8.62
C LEU A 6 -38.32 -5.99 -8.83
N ASN A 7 -38.93 -4.86 -9.21
CA ASN A 7 -38.21 -3.59 -9.38
C ASN A 7 -37.64 -3.08 -8.04
N SER A 8 -38.37 -3.23 -6.93
CA SER A 8 -37.92 -2.76 -5.62
C SER A 8 -36.70 -3.52 -5.06
N GLU A 9 -36.55 -4.80 -5.42
CA GLU A 9 -35.41 -5.62 -5.00
C GLU A 9 -34.19 -5.34 -5.88
N LEU A 10 -34.40 -5.18 -7.18
CA LEU A 10 -33.34 -4.76 -8.11
C LEU A 10 -32.77 -3.40 -7.72
N ASP A 11 -33.61 -2.43 -7.38
CA ASP A 11 -33.18 -1.10 -6.94
C ASP A 11 -32.29 -1.16 -5.68
N LYS A 12 -32.69 -1.97 -4.69
CA LYS A 12 -31.88 -2.18 -3.47
C LYS A 12 -30.52 -2.78 -3.79
N ARG A 13 -30.47 -3.79 -4.66
CA ARG A 13 -29.21 -4.42 -5.08
C ARG A 13 -28.31 -3.43 -5.80
N LEU A 14 -28.84 -2.67 -6.75
CA LEU A 14 -28.07 -1.65 -7.47
C LEU A 14 -27.53 -0.56 -6.52
N ILE A 15 -28.33 -0.11 -5.55
CA ILE A 15 -27.89 0.84 -4.53
C ILE A 15 -26.77 0.23 -3.66
N ASN A 16 -26.90 -1.02 -3.24
CA ASN A 16 -25.89 -1.71 -2.45
C ASN A 16 -24.56 -1.87 -3.23
N ILE A 17 -24.63 -2.33 -4.49
CA ILE A 17 -23.47 -2.43 -5.38
C ILE A 17 -22.78 -1.06 -5.50
N LYS A 18 -23.55 0.00 -5.74
CA LYS A 18 -22.99 1.36 -5.82
C LYS A 18 -22.24 1.76 -4.54
N GLN A 19 -22.81 1.48 -3.37
CA GLN A 19 -22.17 1.78 -2.09
C GLN A 19 -20.86 1.02 -1.91
N GLU A 20 -20.83 -0.28 -2.21
CA GLU A 20 -19.61 -1.10 -2.11
C GLU A 20 -18.53 -0.71 -3.13
N LEU A 21 -18.93 -0.30 -4.33
CA LEU A 21 -18.00 0.24 -5.33
C LEU A 21 -17.34 1.54 -4.86
N HIS A 22 -18.09 2.46 -4.23
CA HIS A 22 -17.51 3.68 -3.65
C HIS A 22 -16.57 3.40 -2.45
N LYS A 23 -16.89 2.42 -1.61
CA LYS A 23 -15.97 1.97 -0.55
C LYS A 23 -14.68 1.36 -1.11
N SER A 24 -14.81 0.64 -2.23
CA SER A 24 -13.66 0.07 -2.95
C SER A 24 -12.79 1.18 -3.55
N GLU A 25 -13.40 2.19 -4.18
CA GLU A 25 -12.72 3.38 -4.69
C GLU A 25 -11.88 4.06 -3.59
N GLU A 26 -12.49 4.37 -2.44
CA GLU A 26 -11.79 4.96 -1.29
C GLU A 26 -10.60 4.10 -0.86
N SER A 27 -10.80 2.77 -0.79
CA SER A 27 -9.75 1.83 -0.39
C SER A 27 -8.59 1.81 -1.38
N PHE A 28 -8.87 1.78 -2.68
CA PHE A 28 -7.85 1.84 -3.73
C PHE A 28 -7.04 3.15 -3.66
N ILE A 29 -7.71 4.29 -3.44
CA ILE A 29 -7.03 5.60 -3.31
C ILE A 29 -6.08 5.61 -2.09
N ILE A 30 -6.51 5.08 -0.95
CA ILE A 30 -5.68 4.98 0.26
C ILE A 30 -4.42 4.16 -0.01
N ILE A 31 -4.56 2.99 -0.67
CA ILE A 31 -3.41 2.14 -0.99
C ILE A 31 -2.50 2.83 -2.03
N ALA A 32 -3.07 3.51 -3.02
CA ALA A 32 -2.28 4.26 -4.01
C ALA A 32 -1.44 5.37 -3.35
N ASN A 33 -2.01 6.11 -2.41
CA ASN A 33 -1.28 7.16 -1.66
C ASN A 33 -0.19 6.56 -0.78
N TYR A 34 -0.47 5.45 -0.11
CA TYR A 34 0.54 4.68 0.62
C TYR A 34 1.72 4.30 -0.28
N LEU A 35 1.45 3.73 -1.46
CA LEU A 35 2.50 3.28 -2.38
C LEU A 35 3.35 4.43 -2.93
N LYS A 36 2.76 5.62 -3.14
CA LYS A 36 3.54 6.82 -3.49
C LYS A 36 4.51 7.21 -2.38
N CYS A 37 4.07 7.13 -1.13
CA CYS A 37 4.93 7.39 0.03
C CYS A 37 6.05 6.35 0.15
N LEU A 38 5.71 5.07 0.06
CA LEU A 38 6.68 3.97 0.05
C LEU A 38 7.68 4.11 -1.10
N GLY A 39 7.22 4.43 -2.31
CA GLY A 39 8.05 4.61 -3.49
C GLY A 39 9.08 5.74 -3.33
N ARG A 40 8.68 6.85 -2.72
CA ARG A 40 9.60 7.95 -2.36
C ARG A 40 10.68 7.48 -1.38
N ASP A 41 10.29 6.77 -0.32
CA ASP A 41 11.24 6.29 0.69
C ASP A 41 12.23 5.29 0.12
N LEU A 42 11.73 4.35 -0.70
CA LEU A 42 12.55 3.38 -1.41
C LEU A 42 13.49 4.06 -2.40
N PHE A 43 13.08 5.14 -3.05
CA PHE A 43 13.96 5.92 -3.92
C PHE A 43 15.12 6.56 -3.16
N LEU A 44 14.85 7.16 -1.99
CA LEU A 44 15.89 7.75 -1.14
C LEU A 44 16.86 6.67 -0.63
N LEU A 45 16.33 5.56 -0.12
CA LEU A 45 17.15 4.44 0.34
C LEU A 45 18.01 3.85 -0.77
N ASN A 46 17.45 3.68 -1.96
CA ASN A 46 18.19 3.17 -3.12
C ASN A 46 19.38 4.08 -3.47
N LYS A 47 19.17 5.41 -3.50
CA LYS A 47 20.26 6.36 -3.74
C LYS A 47 21.40 6.29 -2.73
N SER A 48 21.10 5.90 -1.49
CA SER A 48 22.10 5.80 -0.40
C SER A 48 22.79 4.43 -0.36
N LEU A 49 22.01 3.36 -0.46
CA LEU A 49 22.48 1.99 -0.30
C LEU A 49 23.04 1.38 -1.61
N GLU A 50 22.55 1.86 -2.75
CA GLU A 50 22.88 1.38 -4.10
C GLU A 50 22.70 -0.14 -4.25
N ASP A 51 21.66 -0.70 -3.63
CA ASP A 51 21.41 -2.14 -3.58
C ASP A 51 20.28 -2.61 -4.51
N ASP A 52 20.37 -3.87 -4.96
CA ASP A 52 19.38 -4.47 -5.84
C ASP A 52 18.00 -4.64 -5.16
N CYS A 53 17.96 -4.84 -3.84
CA CYS A 53 16.70 -5.07 -3.12
C CYS A 53 15.85 -3.80 -3.05
N SER A 54 16.45 -2.63 -2.83
CA SER A 54 15.75 -1.34 -2.88
C SER A 54 15.29 -0.98 -4.29
N THR A 55 16.09 -1.30 -5.32
CA THR A 55 15.70 -1.17 -6.73
C THR A 55 14.51 -2.06 -7.10
N LEU A 56 14.56 -3.33 -6.71
CA LEU A 56 13.49 -4.29 -6.95
C LEU A 56 12.21 -3.89 -6.21
N SER A 57 12.33 -3.47 -4.95
CA SER A 57 11.18 -3.03 -4.13
C SER A 57 10.49 -1.83 -4.76
N ARG A 58 11.23 -0.87 -5.32
CA ARG A 58 10.64 0.27 -6.04
C ARG A 58 9.83 -0.20 -7.24
N SER A 59 10.40 -1.10 -8.05
CA SER A 59 9.73 -1.65 -9.22
C SER A 59 8.45 -2.43 -8.86
N MET A 60 8.45 -3.13 -7.72
CA MET A 60 7.27 -3.81 -7.18
C MET A 60 6.20 -2.83 -6.69
N ALA A 61 6.60 -1.75 -6.01
CA ALA A 61 5.68 -0.70 -5.58
C ALA A 61 5.02 0.00 -6.77
N ASP A 62 5.80 0.34 -7.81
CA ASP A 62 5.31 0.91 -9.06
C ASP A 62 4.35 -0.04 -9.79
N SER A 63 4.71 -1.33 -9.86
CA SER A 63 3.85 -2.36 -10.44
C SER A 63 2.51 -2.47 -9.71
N TRP A 64 2.52 -2.39 -8.38
CA TRP A 64 1.31 -2.41 -7.59
C TRP A 64 0.48 -1.15 -7.77
N LEU A 65 1.10 0.02 -7.88
CA LEU A 65 0.41 1.27 -8.19
C LEU A 65 -0.31 1.19 -9.55
N CYS A 66 0.37 0.71 -10.60
CA CYS A 66 -0.25 0.52 -11.92
C CYS A 66 -1.42 -0.45 -11.90
N GLN A 67 -1.33 -1.51 -11.09
CA GLN A 67 -2.43 -2.45 -10.92
C GLN A 67 -3.63 -1.80 -10.21
N ILE A 68 -3.40 -0.96 -9.21
CA ILE A 68 -4.47 -0.19 -8.54
C ILE A 68 -5.13 0.77 -9.51
N ASP A 69 -4.36 1.49 -10.34
CA ASP A 69 -4.90 2.40 -11.35
C ASP A 69 -5.84 1.67 -12.32
N ARG A 70 -5.44 0.48 -12.79
CA ARG A 70 -6.30 -0.38 -13.63
C ARG A 70 -7.59 -0.76 -12.91
N GLN A 71 -7.56 -1.01 -11.60
CA GLN A 71 -8.77 -1.35 -10.84
C GLN A 71 -9.67 -0.15 -10.61
N LEU A 72 -9.09 1.03 -10.38
CA LEU A 72 -9.84 2.28 -10.31
C LEU A 72 -10.58 2.53 -11.63
N ASP A 73 -9.93 2.33 -12.78
CA ASP A 73 -10.60 2.42 -14.09
C ASP A 73 -11.76 1.42 -14.22
N CYS A 74 -11.56 0.17 -13.77
CA CYS A 74 -12.63 -0.84 -13.76
C CYS A 74 -13.78 -0.44 -12.82
N ASN A 75 -13.45 0.10 -11.64
CA ASN A 75 -14.39 0.57 -10.63
C ASN A 75 -15.23 1.74 -11.16
N TYR A 76 -14.61 2.76 -11.76
CA TYR A 76 -15.31 3.89 -12.37
C TYR A 76 -16.25 3.45 -13.49
N ASN A 77 -15.83 2.50 -14.32
CA ASN A 77 -16.69 1.90 -15.33
C ASN A 77 -17.90 1.19 -14.71
N LEU A 78 -17.71 0.41 -13.64
CA LEU A 78 -18.81 -0.26 -12.92
C LEU A 78 -19.77 0.75 -12.29
N ILE A 79 -19.26 1.80 -11.63
CA ILE A 79 -20.09 2.87 -11.05
C ILE A 79 -20.93 3.55 -12.12
N SER A 80 -20.36 3.86 -13.28
CA SER A 80 -21.07 4.45 -14.43
C SER A 80 -22.22 3.56 -14.90
N ILE A 81 -21.97 2.25 -15.06
CA ILE A 81 -22.98 1.27 -15.45
C ILE A 81 -24.11 1.22 -14.40
N VAL A 82 -23.77 1.11 -13.11
CA VAL A 82 -24.75 1.03 -12.02
C VAL A 82 -25.59 2.31 -11.94
N ASN A 83 -24.99 3.49 -12.09
CA ASN A 83 -25.73 4.75 -12.12
C ASN A 83 -26.73 4.80 -13.28
N LYS A 84 -26.34 4.32 -14.47
CA LYS A 84 -27.24 4.24 -15.63
C LYS A 84 -28.40 3.27 -15.39
N LEU A 85 -28.16 2.16 -14.69
CA LEU A 85 -29.21 1.20 -14.33
C LEU A 85 -30.20 1.78 -13.32
N ILE A 86 -29.69 2.48 -12.31
CA ILE A 86 -30.52 3.18 -11.32
C ILE A 86 -31.39 4.23 -12.03
N SER A 87 -30.83 5.02 -12.96
CA SER A 87 -31.61 6.03 -13.67
C SER A 87 -32.72 5.42 -14.53
N ILE A 88 -32.43 4.33 -15.26
CA ILE A 88 -33.42 3.62 -16.09
C ILE A 88 -34.53 3.01 -15.22
N SER A 89 -34.18 2.44 -14.07
CA SER A 89 -35.16 1.91 -13.14
C SER A 89 -36.10 3.01 -12.61
N LEU A 90 -35.54 4.16 -12.21
CA LEU A 90 -36.30 5.32 -11.73
C LEU A 90 -37.22 5.90 -12.82
N GLN A 91 -36.77 5.88 -14.08
CA GLN A 91 -37.54 6.36 -15.24
C GLN A 91 -38.54 5.31 -15.78
N LYS A 92 -38.52 4.08 -15.25
CA LYS A 92 -39.33 2.93 -15.70
C LYS A 92 -39.12 2.58 -17.17
N GLU A 93 -37.90 2.76 -17.68
CA GLU A 93 -37.54 2.46 -19.06
C GLU A 93 -37.15 0.98 -19.24
N SER A 94 -37.10 0.51 -20.50
CA SER A 94 -36.79 -0.88 -20.82
C SER A 94 -35.31 -1.22 -20.59
N PHE A 95 -35.05 -2.35 -19.93
CA PHE A 95 -33.69 -2.87 -19.69
C PHE A 95 -33.06 -3.55 -20.93
N ALA A 96 -33.70 -3.53 -22.10
CA ALA A 96 -33.29 -4.33 -23.27
C ALA A 96 -31.87 -4.02 -23.79
N GLU A 97 -31.42 -2.76 -23.75
CA GLU A 97 -30.04 -2.41 -24.14
C GLU A 97 -28.98 -2.84 -23.12
N MET A 98 -29.42 -3.29 -21.94
CA MET A 98 -28.57 -3.51 -20.76
C MET A 98 -28.18 -4.96 -20.52
N GLY A 99 -28.73 -5.90 -21.30
CA GLY A 99 -28.35 -7.33 -21.22
C GLY A 99 -26.83 -7.55 -21.32
N LYS A 100 -26.11 -6.66 -22.01
CA LYS A 100 -24.64 -6.71 -22.16
C LYS A 100 -23.86 -6.48 -20.87
N PHE A 101 -24.48 -5.88 -19.84
CA PHE A 101 -23.82 -5.55 -18.57
C PHE A 101 -24.33 -6.37 -17.39
N VAL A 102 -25.39 -7.17 -17.60
CA VAL A 102 -26.02 -7.98 -16.55
C VAL A 102 -25.03 -8.99 -15.97
N ASP A 103 -24.28 -9.70 -16.82
CA ASP A 103 -23.32 -10.71 -16.37
C ASP A 103 -22.24 -10.11 -15.46
N LYS A 104 -21.68 -8.96 -15.87
CA LYS A 104 -20.63 -8.28 -15.11
C LYS A 104 -21.14 -7.79 -13.75
N LEU A 105 -22.38 -7.31 -13.66
CA LEU A 105 -22.95 -6.89 -12.39
C LEU A 105 -23.42 -8.05 -11.53
N ALA A 106 -23.85 -9.15 -12.14
CA ALA A 106 -24.16 -10.38 -11.41
C ALA A 106 -22.90 -10.94 -10.73
N GLU A 107 -21.73 -10.85 -11.37
CA GLU A 107 -20.45 -11.20 -10.74
C GLU A 107 -20.12 -10.31 -9.54
N VAL A 108 -20.31 -8.98 -9.67
CA VAL A 108 -20.10 -8.02 -8.58
C VAL A 108 -21.06 -8.26 -7.42
N ASP A 109 -22.35 -8.44 -7.71
CA ASP A 109 -23.40 -8.70 -6.71
C ASP A 109 -23.13 -10.02 -5.97
N ALA A 110 -22.79 -11.09 -6.70
CA ALA A 110 -22.42 -12.38 -6.11
C ALA A 110 -21.16 -12.27 -5.24
N SER A 111 -20.20 -11.43 -5.64
CA SER A 111 -19.00 -11.16 -4.86
C SER A 111 -19.29 -10.45 -3.53
N ILE A 112 -20.15 -9.43 -3.55
CA ILE A 112 -20.62 -8.73 -2.35
C ILE A 112 -21.40 -9.67 -1.42
N LEU A 113 -22.27 -10.52 -1.99
CA LEU A 113 -23.04 -11.50 -1.21
C LEU A 113 -22.13 -12.53 -0.53
N ASP A 114 -21.13 -13.05 -1.22
CA ASP A 114 -20.15 -13.98 -0.64
C ASP A 114 -19.40 -13.34 0.53
N GLY A 115 -19.02 -12.07 0.42
CA GLY A 115 -18.39 -11.30 1.48
C GLY A 115 -19.24 -11.20 2.73
N ASN A 116 -20.50 -10.81 2.53
CA ASN A 116 -21.47 -10.65 3.60
C ASN A 116 -21.77 -11.96 4.33
N VAL A 117 -21.79 -13.09 3.61
CA VAL A 117 -22.05 -14.42 4.17
C VAL A 117 -20.82 -14.98 4.88
N SER A 118 -19.65 -14.90 4.25
CA SER A 118 -18.42 -15.53 4.76
C SER A 118 -17.70 -14.72 5.84
N ARG A 119 -18.00 -13.41 5.96
CA ARG A 119 -17.21 -12.43 6.76
C ARG A 119 -15.71 -12.47 6.43
N SER A 120 -15.37 -12.92 5.22
CA SER A 120 -14.01 -13.09 4.72
C SER A 120 -13.83 -12.31 3.42
N ALA A 121 -12.70 -12.46 2.75
CA ALA A 121 -12.45 -11.81 1.47
C ALA A 121 -13.41 -12.32 0.39
N ASN A 122 -13.97 -11.39 -0.40
CA ASN A 122 -14.87 -11.69 -1.50
C ASN A 122 -14.14 -12.48 -2.60
N ARG A 123 -14.90 -13.13 -3.48
CA ARG A 123 -14.35 -13.63 -4.75
C ARG A 123 -13.73 -12.44 -5.52
N PRO A 124 -12.55 -12.61 -6.14
CA PRO A 124 -11.88 -11.51 -6.83
C PRO A 124 -12.73 -11.08 -8.05
N VAL A 125 -13.08 -9.79 -8.09
CA VAL A 125 -13.77 -9.15 -9.21
C VAL A 125 -13.06 -7.83 -9.52
N ASP A 126 -12.72 -7.62 -10.79
CA ASP A 126 -12.04 -6.40 -11.22
C ASP A 126 -12.89 -5.15 -10.91
N GLY A 127 -12.28 -4.18 -10.24
CA GLY A 127 -12.92 -2.94 -9.81
C GLY A 127 -13.66 -3.04 -8.47
N LEU A 128 -13.65 -4.19 -7.80
CA LEU A 128 -14.19 -4.36 -6.45
C LEU A 128 -13.08 -4.78 -5.50
N MET A 129 -12.93 -4.04 -4.41
CA MET A 129 -11.97 -4.41 -3.36
C MET A 129 -12.47 -5.68 -2.67
N PRO A 130 -11.61 -6.70 -2.45
CA PRO A 130 -12.05 -7.98 -1.85
C PRO A 130 -12.51 -7.84 -0.40
N CYS A 131 -12.11 -6.77 0.30
CA CYS A 131 -12.58 -6.46 1.64
C CYS A 131 -12.49 -4.96 1.90
N VAL A 132 -13.30 -4.46 2.84
CA VAL A 132 -13.17 -3.08 3.32
C VAL A 132 -11.88 -2.97 4.13
N LEU A 133 -11.06 -1.95 3.83
CA LEU A 133 -9.86 -1.68 4.62
C LEU A 133 -10.24 -1.41 6.09
N PRO A 134 -9.68 -2.17 7.05
CA PRO A 134 -9.92 -1.90 8.47
C PRO A 134 -9.44 -0.50 8.88
N ASP A 135 -10.15 0.15 9.79
CA ASP A 135 -9.84 1.51 10.24
C ASP A 135 -8.42 1.64 10.81
N ASP A 136 -7.91 0.59 11.46
CA ASP A 136 -6.55 0.59 12.02
C ASP A 136 -5.48 0.58 10.92
N VAL A 137 -5.76 -0.08 9.77
CA VAL A 137 -4.89 -0.03 8.59
C VAL A 137 -4.95 1.37 7.97
N LYS A 138 -6.15 1.95 7.83
CA LYS A 138 -6.31 3.32 7.32
C LYS A 138 -5.53 4.34 8.17
N LYS A 139 -5.67 4.28 9.50
CA LYS A 139 -4.91 5.13 10.44
C LYS A 139 -3.40 4.94 10.29
N SER A 140 -2.94 3.70 10.14
CA SER A 140 -1.52 3.40 9.94
C SER A 140 -0.98 4.02 8.66
N VAL A 141 -1.75 3.94 7.56
CA VAL A 141 -1.40 4.60 6.28
C VAL A 141 -1.34 6.11 6.45
N THR A 142 -2.34 6.74 7.08
CA THR A 142 -2.33 8.20 7.32
C THR A 142 -1.13 8.63 8.15
N GLN A 143 -0.75 7.85 9.18
CA GLN A 143 0.43 8.17 9.98
C GLN A 143 1.72 8.09 9.14
N ILE A 144 1.81 7.11 8.24
CA ILE A 144 2.93 6.99 7.30
C ILE A 144 2.97 8.18 6.35
N GLU A 145 1.83 8.60 5.78
CA GLU A 145 1.76 9.76 4.90
C GLU A 145 2.28 11.03 5.59
N LEU A 146 1.82 11.29 6.83
CA LEU A 146 2.28 12.41 7.64
C LEU A 146 3.79 12.36 7.92
N ASN A 147 4.28 11.20 8.36
CA ASN A 147 5.71 11.00 8.61
C ASN A 147 6.53 11.12 7.33
N SER A 148 5.92 10.87 6.17
CA SER A 148 6.65 10.84 4.93
C SER A 148 7.07 12.23 4.45
N MET A 149 6.48 13.29 5.02
CA MET A 149 6.76 14.69 4.67
C MET A 149 8.18 15.16 5.03
N THR A 150 8.85 14.49 5.96
CA THR A 150 10.24 14.78 6.36
C THR A 150 11.10 13.54 6.22
N SER A 151 12.42 13.69 6.07
CA SER A 151 13.33 12.54 6.10
C SER A 151 13.87 12.29 7.50
N PRO A 152 14.04 11.03 7.94
CA PRO A 152 14.85 10.74 9.11
C PRO A 152 16.30 11.21 8.90
N ASN A 153 16.89 11.77 9.94
CA ASN A 153 18.26 12.32 9.92
C ASN A 153 19.34 11.32 10.35
N ASN A 154 18.98 10.07 10.66
CA ASN A 154 19.91 9.00 11.05
C ASN A 154 19.36 7.62 10.67
N TRP A 155 20.22 6.60 10.71
CA TRP A 155 19.85 5.23 10.31
C TRP A 155 18.84 4.59 11.27
N GLN A 156 18.83 4.98 12.54
CA GLN A 156 17.84 4.50 13.50
C GLN A 156 16.42 4.97 13.18
N GLY A 157 16.26 6.22 12.73
CA GLY A 157 14.99 6.76 12.26
C GLY A 157 14.50 6.05 10.99
N TRP A 158 15.41 5.76 10.06
CA TRP A 158 15.11 4.96 8.87
C TRP A 158 14.69 3.53 9.20
N ASN A 159 15.31 2.89 10.19
CA ASN A 159 14.92 1.56 10.69
C ASN A 159 13.47 1.56 11.20
N LEU A 160 13.09 2.56 12.00
CA LEU A 160 11.73 2.71 12.51
C LEU A 160 10.73 2.94 11.36
N ARG A 161 11.08 3.81 10.41
CA ARG A 161 10.23 4.14 9.25
C ARG A 161 9.97 2.91 8.37
N ILE A 162 11.00 2.15 8.03
CA ILE A 162 10.85 0.94 7.21
C ILE A 162 10.16 -0.18 7.97
N THR A 163 10.35 -0.28 9.29
CA THR A 163 9.58 -1.20 10.12
C THR A 163 8.07 -0.86 10.09
N SER A 164 7.70 0.41 10.10
CA SER A 164 6.30 0.83 9.92
C SER A 164 5.74 0.38 8.56
N HIS A 165 6.51 0.56 7.48
CA HIS A 165 6.12 0.09 6.15
C HIS A 165 5.94 -1.43 6.10
N ILE A 166 6.86 -2.21 6.68
CA ILE A 166 6.75 -3.67 6.76
C ILE A 166 5.46 -4.08 7.46
N ASN A 167 5.14 -3.45 8.59
CA ASN A 167 3.92 -3.75 9.35
C ASN A 167 2.68 -3.48 8.51
N THR A 168 2.61 -2.32 7.84
CA THR A 168 1.47 -1.96 6.98
C THR A 168 1.34 -2.89 5.76
N VAL A 169 2.44 -3.24 5.10
CA VAL A 169 2.43 -4.20 3.98
C VAL A 169 1.97 -5.58 4.46
N ASN A 170 2.39 -6.03 5.64
CA ASN A 170 1.93 -7.29 6.21
C ASN A 170 0.43 -7.30 6.53
N GLU A 171 -0.15 -6.16 6.92
CA GLU A 171 -1.60 -6.05 7.03
C GLU A 171 -2.26 -6.17 5.64
N PHE A 172 -1.71 -5.52 4.61
CA PHE A 172 -2.23 -5.69 3.25
C PHE A 172 -2.16 -7.14 2.77
N VAL A 173 -1.08 -7.88 3.04
CA VAL A 173 -0.96 -9.32 2.70
C VAL A 173 -2.14 -10.13 3.25
N LYS A 174 -2.62 -9.81 4.46
CA LYS A 174 -3.75 -10.53 5.09
C LYS A 174 -5.09 -10.22 4.42
N LEU A 175 -5.22 -9.06 3.77
CA LEU A 175 -6.47 -8.55 3.23
C LEU A 175 -6.75 -9.06 1.80
N PHE A 176 -5.73 -9.46 1.05
CA PHE A 176 -5.88 -9.94 -0.32
C PHE A 176 -5.89 -11.48 -0.38
N PRO A 177 -6.94 -12.11 -0.92
CA PRO A 177 -6.94 -13.55 -1.13
C PRO A 177 -5.90 -13.92 -2.19
N ALA A 178 -5.25 -15.08 -2.06
CA ALA A 178 -4.18 -15.53 -2.97
C ALA A 178 -4.62 -15.62 -4.45
N SER A 179 -5.93 -15.75 -4.71
CA SER A 179 -6.52 -15.75 -6.04
C SER A 179 -6.66 -14.36 -6.67
N HIS A 180 -6.45 -13.28 -5.91
CA HIS A 180 -6.51 -11.92 -6.45
C HIS A 180 -5.26 -11.62 -7.27
N SER A 181 -5.44 -10.91 -8.38
CA SER A 181 -4.37 -10.41 -9.26
C SER A 181 -3.26 -9.61 -8.55
N PHE A 182 -3.49 -9.09 -7.34
CA PHE A 182 -2.49 -8.30 -6.59
C PHE A 182 -1.84 -9.03 -5.45
N ALA A 183 -2.31 -10.22 -5.07
CA ALA A 183 -1.91 -10.85 -3.81
C ALA A 183 -0.41 -11.13 -3.72
N SER A 184 0.26 -11.35 -4.85
CA SER A 184 1.70 -11.59 -4.92
C SER A 184 2.56 -10.35 -4.68
N LEU A 185 2.05 -9.15 -4.97
CA LEU A 185 2.79 -7.89 -4.87
C LEU A 185 3.08 -7.44 -3.42
N PRO A 186 2.09 -7.33 -2.50
CA PRO A 186 2.36 -7.02 -1.11
C PRO A 186 3.20 -8.11 -0.45
N CYS A 187 3.03 -9.38 -0.84
CA CYS A 187 3.83 -10.47 -0.31
C CYS A 187 5.31 -10.30 -0.70
N SER A 188 5.57 -10.02 -1.98
CA SER A 188 6.93 -9.79 -2.49
C SER A 188 7.56 -8.56 -1.84
N LEU A 189 6.81 -7.45 -1.72
CA LEU A 189 7.27 -6.24 -1.03
C LEU A 189 7.61 -6.48 0.44
N SER A 190 6.82 -7.27 1.15
CA SER A 190 7.11 -7.61 2.56
C SER A 190 8.48 -8.29 2.70
N VAL A 191 8.78 -9.23 1.81
CA VAL A 191 10.06 -9.95 1.80
C VAL A 191 11.22 -9.00 1.49
N THR A 192 11.11 -8.18 0.44
CA THR A 192 12.20 -7.29 0.05
C THR A 192 12.41 -6.15 1.05
N LEU A 193 11.34 -5.57 1.60
CA LEU A 193 11.43 -4.58 2.68
C LEU A 193 12.09 -5.15 3.93
N THR A 194 11.80 -6.41 4.28
CA THR A 194 12.47 -7.08 5.40
C THR A 194 13.98 -7.20 5.15
N GLN A 195 14.39 -7.48 3.91
CA GLN A 195 15.80 -7.53 3.55
C GLN A 195 16.47 -6.15 3.61
N ILE A 196 15.82 -5.11 3.09
CA ILE A 196 16.30 -3.72 3.21
C ILE A 196 16.44 -3.33 4.68
N ASN A 197 15.46 -3.68 5.52
CA ASN A 197 15.49 -3.36 6.94
C ASN A 197 16.65 -4.04 7.69
N ARG A 198 17.11 -5.22 7.24
CA ARG A 198 18.33 -5.84 7.78
C ARG A 198 19.56 -4.98 7.49
N VAL A 199 19.70 -4.49 6.25
CA VAL A 199 20.81 -3.60 5.87
C VAL A 199 20.78 -2.31 6.68
N ILE A 200 19.60 -1.68 6.80
CA ILE A 200 19.41 -0.46 7.60
C ILE A 200 19.78 -0.70 9.08
N LYS A 201 19.42 -1.85 9.66
CA LYS A 201 19.80 -2.20 11.03
C LYS A 201 21.31 -2.34 11.19
N GLU A 202 22.02 -2.90 10.21
CA GLU A 202 23.48 -2.94 10.24
C GLU A 202 24.08 -1.54 10.14
N GLN A 203 23.55 -0.67 9.27
CA GLN A 203 23.98 0.73 9.20
C GLN A 203 23.77 1.48 10.52
N SER A 204 22.62 1.30 11.18
CA SER A 204 22.35 1.85 12.51
C SER A 204 23.34 1.35 13.58
N LYS A 205 23.72 0.06 13.56
CA LYS A 205 24.73 -0.48 14.47
C LYS A 205 26.11 0.14 14.23
N LEU A 206 26.51 0.26 12.97
CA LEU A 206 27.79 0.87 12.59
C LEU A 206 27.83 2.36 13.00
N GLU A 207 26.74 3.10 12.79
CA GLU A 207 26.59 4.50 13.20
C GLU A 207 26.74 4.66 14.72
N ASN A 208 26.04 3.83 15.50
CA ASN A 208 26.15 3.82 16.95
C ASN A 208 27.55 3.44 17.43
N LEU A 209 28.19 2.43 16.83
CA LEU A 209 29.55 2.01 17.18
C LEU A 209 30.56 3.12 16.88
N LEU A 210 30.45 3.76 15.71
CA LEU A 210 31.29 4.90 15.35
C LEU A 210 31.12 6.04 16.35
N GLN A 211 29.88 6.34 16.75
CA GLN A 211 29.62 7.34 17.77
C GLN A 211 30.31 6.98 19.08
N ILE A 212 30.18 5.74 19.57
CA ILE A 212 30.84 5.29 20.82
C ILE A 212 32.37 5.44 20.73
N LEU A 213 32.98 4.99 19.63
CA LEU A 213 34.44 5.03 19.45
C LEU A 213 35.00 6.44 19.25
N THR A 214 34.17 7.40 18.86
CA THR A 214 34.57 8.79 18.58
C THR A 214 34.04 9.79 19.60
N THR A 215 33.16 9.37 20.53
CA THR A 215 32.67 10.24 21.61
C THR A 215 33.79 10.44 22.63
N VAL A 216 34.23 11.68 22.77
CA VAL A 216 35.21 12.09 23.78
C VAL A 216 34.50 12.14 25.14
N GLN A 217 34.39 11.00 25.83
CA GLN A 217 34.06 10.98 27.25
C GLN A 217 35.35 11.11 28.07
N GLN A 218 35.50 12.28 28.70
CA GLN A 218 36.35 12.56 29.87
C GLN A 218 37.66 11.75 30.00
N GLU A 219 38.67 12.09 29.19
CA GLU A 219 40.10 11.70 29.32
C GLU A 219 40.64 10.55 28.45
N ASN A 220 39.83 9.83 27.66
CA ASN A 220 40.38 8.85 26.69
C ASN A 220 39.81 8.99 25.29
N ASP A 221 40.64 9.50 24.38
CA ASP A 221 40.39 9.43 22.93
C ASP A 221 40.70 8.01 22.42
N TYR A 222 39.68 7.16 22.40
CA TYR A 222 39.76 5.78 21.88
C TYR A 222 40.03 5.71 20.37
N SER A 223 39.91 6.83 19.63
CA SER A 223 40.24 6.85 18.20
C SER A 223 41.73 6.61 17.94
N SER A 224 42.59 6.92 18.91
CA SER A 224 44.03 6.62 18.85
C SER A 224 44.34 5.11 19.02
N VAL A 225 43.46 4.37 19.71
CA VAL A 225 43.61 2.93 19.98
C VAL A 225 42.91 2.09 18.91
N PHE A 226 41.71 2.50 18.49
CA PHE A 226 40.86 1.81 17.50
C PHE A 226 40.85 2.52 16.15
N GLY A 227 41.92 3.26 15.81
CA GLY A 227 41.97 4.08 14.61
C GLY A 227 41.69 3.30 13.32
N MET A 228 42.17 2.05 13.24
CA MET A 228 41.89 1.17 12.11
C MET A 228 40.40 0.79 12.03
N ASP A 229 39.77 0.46 13.16
CA ASP A 229 38.35 0.10 13.21
C ASP A 229 37.47 1.30 12.84
N VAL A 230 37.80 2.51 13.31
CA VAL A 230 37.10 3.75 12.94
C VAL A 230 37.17 3.99 11.43
N VAL A 231 38.33 3.77 10.80
CA VAL A 231 38.49 3.90 9.34
C VAL A 231 37.65 2.86 8.61
N ILE A 232 37.68 1.60 9.03
CA ILE A 232 36.90 0.52 8.41
C ILE A 232 35.40 0.80 8.52
N ILE A 233 34.91 1.21 9.70
CA ILE A 233 33.50 1.52 9.92
C ILE A 233 33.06 2.67 9.01
N ARG A 234 33.86 3.75 8.92
CA ARG A 234 33.55 4.90 8.03
C ARG A 234 33.49 4.51 6.56
N GLN A 235 34.29 3.53 6.13
CA GLN A 235 34.24 3.03 4.74
C GLN A 235 33.00 2.19 4.46
N GLN A 236 32.45 1.50 5.46
CA GLN A 236 31.25 0.67 5.33
C GLN A 236 29.94 1.44 5.52
N LEU A 237 30.01 2.58 6.23
CA LEU A 237 28.85 3.41 6.50
C LEU A 237 28.38 4.11 5.23
N ARG A 238 27.10 3.94 4.90
CA ARG A 238 26.45 4.63 3.79
C ARG A 238 25.92 5.99 4.24
N PRO A 239 25.87 6.99 3.35
CA PRO A 239 25.33 8.31 3.70
C PRO A 239 23.86 8.17 4.10
N VAL A 240 23.42 8.85 5.16
CA VAL A 240 22.02 8.81 5.57
C VAL A 240 21.15 9.38 4.44
N PRO A 241 20.07 8.68 4.01
CA PRO A 241 19.18 9.20 2.98
C PRO A 241 18.43 10.44 3.47
N ILE A 242 18.54 11.53 2.70
CA ILE A 242 17.90 12.83 2.96
C ILE A 242 17.23 13.37 1.69
N LEU A 243 16.21 14.21 1.84
CA LEU A 243 15.56 14.86 0.69
C LEU A 243 16.49 15.94 0.14
N VAL A 244 16.69 15.93 -1.19
CA VAL A 244 17.47 16.97 -1.88
C VAL A 244 16.77 18.33 -1.67
N GLY A 245 17.40 19.23 -0.93
CA GLY A 245 16.87 20.55 -0.56
C GLY A 245 16.73 20.81 0.95
N GLU A 246 17.06 19.84 1.82
CA GLU A 246 17.12 20.04 3.29
C GLU A 246 18.53 20.45 3.79
N ASP A 247 19.51 20.57 2.89
CA ASP A 247 20.91 20.96 3.18
C ASP A 247 21.22 22.44 2.82
N GLU A 248 20.22 23.32 2.78
CA GLU A 248 20.43 24.78 2.64
C GLU A 248 20.04 25.55 3.92
#